data_AF-A0ABD1LHQ4-F1
#
_entry.id   AF-A0ABD1LHQ4-F1
#
_cell.length_a   1.000
_cell.length_b   1.000
_cell.length_c   1.000
_cell.angle_alpha   90.00
_cell.angle_beta   90.00
_cell.angle_gamma   90.00
#
_symmetry.space_group_name_H-M   'P 1'
#
loop_
_entity.id
_entity.type
_entity.pdbx_description
1 polymer ?
#
loop_
_entity_poly.entity_id
_entity_poly.type
_entity_poly.pdbx_seq_one_letter_code
_entity_poly.pdbx_strand_id
1 'polypeptide(L)'
;MASPPQNSDLTFPQADVVGELNPGANTHVQVDPTSSELEASKEIKEASQRKNEREKKDALQALKSAIIISGIVVALAGVAFAITKKLREK
;
A
#
# COMPACT_ATOMS: atom_id res chain seq x y z
N MET A 1 -35.23 36.46 -2.67
CA MET A 1 -35.09 35.47 -3.76
C MET A 1 -33.85 35.85 -4.54
N ALA A 2 -32.77 35.07 -4.42
CA ALA A 2 -31.50 35.36 -5.07
C ALA A 2 -31.49 34.81 -6.51
N SER A 3 -31.07 35.62 -7.47
CA SER A 3 -30.95 35.24 -8.88
C SER A 3 -29.77 34.29 -9.08
N PRO A 4 -29.89 33.27 -9.95
CA PRO A 4 -28.77 32.37 -10.25
C PRO A 4 -27.72 33.07 -11.13
N PRO A 5 -26.43 32.70 -11.02
CA PRO A 5 -25.36 33.26 -11.84
C PRO A 5 -25.58 32.92 -13.33
N GLN A 6 -25.46 33.93 -14.19
CA GLN A 6 -25.45 33.76 -15.64
C GLN A 6 -24.05 33.37 -16.10
N ASN A 7 -23.70 32.10 -15.95
CA ASN A 7 -22.58 31.51 -16.67
C ASN A 7 -23.05 31.20 -18.09
N SER A 8 -22.84 32.16 -18.99
CA SER A 8 -23.20 32.17 -20.40
C SER A 8 -22.31 31.27 -21.26
N ASP A 9 -22.14 30.00 -20.86
CA ASP A 9 -21.57 28.98 -21.76
C ASP A 9 -21.90 27.54 -21.30
N LEU A 10 -23.19 27.28 -21.04
CA LEU A 10 -23.70 25.94 -20.71
C LEU A 10 -24.06 25.14 -21.97
N THR A 11 -23.38 25.40 -23.09
CA THR A 11 -23.58 24.62 -24.32
C THR A 11 -22.63 23.44 -24.29
N PHE A 12 -23.19 22.23 -24.32
CA PHE A 12 -22.37 21.03 -24.50
C PHE A 12 -21.55 21.17 -25.78
N PRO A 13 -20.25 20.86 -25.77
CA PRO A 13 -19.44 20.91 -26.97
C PRO A 13 -20.09 20.02 -28.03
N GLN A 14 -20.13 20.52 -29.26
CA GLN A 14 -20.70 19.78 -30.37
C GLN A 14 -19.94 18.46 -30.52
N ALA A 15 -20.68 17.35 -30.54
CA ALA A 15 -20.09 16.03 -30.72
C ALA A 15 -19.32 15.98 -32.04
N ASP A 16 -18.08 15.49 -32.00
CA ASP A 16 -17.29 15.27 -33.21
C ASP A 16 -17.74 13.96 -33.86
N VAL A 17 -18.84 14.05 -34.61
CA VAL A 17 -19.45 12.90 -35.29
C VAL A 17 -18.48 12.24 -36.26
N VAL A 18 -17.59 13.02 -36.89
CA VAL A 18 -16.61 12.52 -37.86
C VAL A 18 -15.50 11.76 -37.14
N GLY A 19 -15.03 12.31 -36.02
CA GLY A 19 -14.09 11.66 -35.14
C GLY A 19 -14.66 10.35 -34.57
N GLU A 20 -15.85 10.39 -33.97
CA GLU A 20 -16.48 9.20 -33.37
C GLU A 20 -16.77 8.07 -34.37
N LEU A 21 -17.15 8.41 -35.62
CA LEU A 21 -17.35 7.44 -36.71
C LEU A 21 -16.04 6.82 -37.22
N ASN A 22 -14.90 7.47 -37.00
CA ASN A 22 -13.60 7.04 -37.51
C ASN A 22 -12.55 7.04 -36.39
N PRO A 23 -12.64 6.11 -35.42
CA PRO A 23 -11.75 6.07 -34.26
C PRO A 23 -10.27 5.97 -34.63
N GLY A 24 -9.93 5.38 -35.80
CA GLY A 24 -8.55 5.30 -36.29
C GLY A 24 -7.96 6.61 -36.84
N ALA A 25 -8.78 7.63 -37.12
CA ALA A 25 -8.32 8.93 -37.61
C ALA A 25 -8.12 9.97 -36.48
N ASN A 26 -8.61 9.69 -35.28
CA ASN A 26 -8.47 10.58 -34.12
C ASN A 26 -7.14 10.33 -33.44
N THR A 27 -6.14 11.10 -33.82
CA THR A 27 -4.80 11.01 -33.21
C THR A 27 -4.70 11.83 -31.92
N HIS A 28 -5.71 12.66 -31.61
CA HIS A 28 -5.68 13.61 -30.51
C HIS A 28 -6.76 13.31 -29.47
N VAL A 29 -6.51 12.29 -28.65
CA VAL A 29 -7.32 12.06 -27.45
C VAL A 29 -6.86 13.07 -26.40
N GLN A 30 -7.65 14.11 -26.14
CA GLN A 30 -7.41 15.03 -25.02
C GLN A 30 -7.69 14.28 -23.72
N VAL A 31 -6.67 13.62 -23.17
CA VAL A 31 -6.70 13.14 -21.80
C VAL A 31 -6.58 14.33 -20.87
N ASP A 32 -7.52 14.48 -19.94
CA ASP A 32 -7.46 15.51 -18.92
C ASP A 32 -6.13 15.36 -18.14
N PRO A 33 -5.27 16.40 -18.09
CA PRO A 33 -3.99 16.35 -17.39
C PRO A 33 -4.15 15.90 -15.92
N THR A 34 -5.29 16.18 -15.30
CA THR A 34 -5.56 15.75 -13.91
C THR A 34 -5.65 14.24 -13.75
N SER A 35 -6.06 13.49 -14.79
CA SER A 35 -6.09 12.02 -14.74
C SER A 35 -4.71 11.39 -14.78
N SER A 36 -3.75 12.00 -15.50
CA SER A 36 -2.36 11.50 -15.54
C SER A 36 -1.64 11.65 -14.20
N GLU A 37 -1.91 12.73 -13.46
CA GLU A 37 -1.34 12.94 -12.12
C GLU A 37 -1.91 11.96 -11.08
N LEU A 38 -3.20 11.59 -11.22
CA LEU A 38 -3.85 10.61 -10.35
C LEU A 38 -3.31 9.20 -10.56
N GLU A 39 -3.00 8.81 -11.80
CA GLU A 39 -2.38 7.49 -12.07
C GLU A 39 -0.95 7.42 -11.51
N ALA A 40 -0.13 8.45 -11.72
CA ALA A 40 1.22 8.51 -11.17
C ALA A 40 1.21 8.50 -9.62
N SER A 41 0.28 9.24 -9.00
CA SER A 41 0.11 9.26 -7.54
C SER A 41 -0.35 7.92 -6.98
N LYS A 42 -1.21 7.20 -7.72
CA LYS A 42 -1.69 5.86 -7.35
C LYS A 42 -0.58 4.81 -7.41
N GLU A 43 0.28 4.85 -8.42
CA GLU A 43 1.44 3.95 -8.54
C GLU A 43 2.43 4.14 -7.37
N ILE A 44 2.71 5.38 -7.00
CA ILE A 44 3.61 5.72 -5.87
C ILE A 44 3.02 5.24 -4.53
N LYS A 45 1.70 5.44 -4.33
CA LYS A 45 1.00 4.95 -3.13
C LYS A 45 1.00 3.43 -3.03
N GLU A 46 0.72 2.74 -4.12
CA GLU A 46 0.70 1.27 -4.14
C GLU A 46 2.09 0.68 -3.90
N ALA A 47 3.15 1.27 -4.44
CA ALA A 47 4.53 0.85 -4.17
C ALA A 47 4.93 1.04 -2.69
N SER A 48 4.52 2.14 -2.07
CA SER A 48 4.76 2.40 -0.63
C SER A 48 3.96 1.46 0.28
N GLN A 49 2.72 1.16 -0.09
CA GLN A 49 1.87 0.25 0.69
C GLN A 49 2.38 -1.19 0.64
N ARG A 50 2.87 -1.65 -0.51
CA ARG A 50 3.49 -2.99 -0.66
C ARG A 50 4.77 -3.15 0.15
N LYS A 51 5.58 -2.10 0.31
CA LYS A 51 6.79 -2.14 1.16
C LYS A 51 6.43 -2.28 2.64
N ASN A 52 5.53 -1.41 3.12
CA ASN A 52 5.05 -1.45 4.50
C ASN A 52 4.42 -2.80 4.89
N GLU A 53 3.68 -3.43 3.98
CA GLU A 53 3.06 -4.72 4.28
C GLU A 53 4.07 -5.87 4.39
N ARG A 54 5.15 -5.84 3.60
CA ARG A 54 6.26 -6.81 3.70
C ARG A 54 7.02 -6.63 5.02
N GLU A 55 7.36 -5.39 5.36
CA GLU A 55 8.06 -5.05 6.59
C GLU A 55 7.27 -5.48 7.85
N LYS A 56 5.95 -5.31 7.83
CA LYS A 56 5.07 -5.78 8.92
C LYS A 56 5.06 -7.30 9.04
N LYS A 57 5.03 -8.02 7.91
CA LYS A 57 5.07 -9.50 7.91
C LYS A 57 6.42 -10.01 8.44
N ASP A 58 7.52 -9.40 8.03
CA ASP A 58 8.86 -9.73 8.55
C ASP A 58 9.00 -9.44 10.04
N ALA A 59 8.47 -8.31 10.53
CA ALA A 59 8.50 -7.99 11.96
C ALA A 59 7.72 -9.01 12.80
N LEU A 60 6.56 -9.47 12.33
CA LEU A 60 5.78 -10.50 13.03
C LEU A 60 6.49 -11.86 13.01
N GLN A 61 7.16 -12.20 11.91
CA GLN A 61 7.93 -13.44 11.81
C GLN A 61 9.17 -13.39 12.72
N ALA A 62 9.86 -12.25 12.78
CA ALA A 62 10.98 -12.02 13.69
C ALA A 62 10.53 -12.12 15.15
N LEU A 63 9.39 -11.52 15.52
CA LEU A 63 8.83 -11.62 16.87
C LEU A 63 8.49 -13.06 17.24
N LYS A 64 7.84 -13.82 16.34
CA LYS A 64 7.52 -15.23 16.56
C LYS A 64 8.78 -16.07 16.77
N SER A 65 9.81 -15.84 15.96
CA SER A 65 11.11 -16.51 16.10
C SER A 65 11.80 -16.18 17.42
N ALA A 66 11.80 -14.89 17.80
CA ALA A 66 12.42 -14.42 19.03
C ALA A 66 11.79 -15.04 20.29
N ILE A 67 10.46 -15.21 20.33
CA ILE A 67 9.76 -15.87 21.45
C ILE A 67 10.14 -17.36 21.55
N ILE A 68 10.27 -18.06 20.42
CA ILE A 68 10.66 -19.48 20.42
C ILE A 68 12.10 -19.63 20.91
N ILE A 69 13.02 -18.82 20.39
CA ILE A 69 14.43 -18.85 20.76
C ILE A 69 14.60 -18.49 22.25
N SER A 70 13.89 -17.47 22.74
CA SER A 70 13.96 -17.08 24.16
C SER A 70 13.47 -18.19 25.10
N GLY A 71 12.41 -18.90 24.72
CA GLY A 71 11.91 -20.06 25.48
C GLY A 71 12.94 -21.19 25.61
N ILE A 72 13.65 -21.52 24.51
CA ILE A 72 14.68 -22.56 24.51
C ILE A 72 15.85 -22.17 25.44
N VAL A 73 16.32 -20.92 25.38
CA VAL A 73 17.43 -20.45 26.21
C VAL A 73 17.07 -20.53 27.70
N VAL A 74 15.86 -20.10 28.08
CA VAL A 74 15.38 -20.19 29.47
C VAL A 74 15.27 -21.65 29.94
N ALA A 75 14.77 -22.55 29.10
CA ALA A 75 14.69 -23.97 29.42
C ALA A 75 16.08 -24.60 29.64
N LEU A 76 17.04 -24.31 28.76
CA LEU A 76 18.42 -24.79 28.89
C LEU A 76 19.08 -24.27 30.18
N ALA A 77 18.90 -22.98 30.48
CA ALA A 77 19.40 -22.38 31.71
C ALA A 77 18.75 -23.03 32.96
N GLY A 78 17.44 -23.32 32.92
CA GLY A 78 16.74 -24.01 33.99
C GLY A 78 17.25 -25.42 34.23
N VAL A 79 17.50 -26.19 33.17
CA VAL A 79 18.05 -27.55 33.26
C VAL A 79 19.48 -27.51 33.81
N ALA A 80 20.34 -26.64 33.27
CA ALA A 80 21.72 -26.50 33.77
C ALA A 80 21.76 -26.05 35.23
N PHE A 81 20.89 -25.11 35.62
CA PHE A 81 20.76 -24.63 37.00
C PHE A 81 20.27 -25.75 37.94
N ALA A 82 19.31 -26.56 37.52
CA ALA A 82 18.83 -27.68 38.32
C ALA A 82 19.92 -28.73 38.55
N ILE A 83 20.68 -29.09 37.51
CA ILE A 83 21.78 -30.06 37.61
C ILE A 83 22.89 -29.53 38.53
N THR A 84 23.32 -28.29 38.32
CA THR A 84 24.39 -27.67 39.13
C THR A 84 23.97 -27.45 40.58
N LYS A 85 22.72 -27.05 40.85
CA LYS A 85 22.18 -26.96 42.22
C LYS A 85 22.18 -28.33 42.89
N LYS A 86 21.74 -29.38 42.20
CA LYS A 86 21.72 -30.75 42.74
C LYS A 86 23.12 -31.29 43.08
N LEU A 87 24.15 -30.84 42.36
CA LEU A 87 25.55 -31.21 42.62
C LEU A 87 26.19 -30.42 43.77
N ARG A 88 25.76 -29.16 43.99
CA ARG A 88 26.32 -28.28 45.03
C ARG A 88 25.76 -28.55 46.44
N GLU A 89 24.65 -29.28 46.53
CA GLU A 89 24.00 -29.67 47.78
C GLU A 89 24.48 -31.04 48.33
N LYS A 90 25.47 -31.68 47.68
CA LYS A 90 26.21 -32.84 48.20
C LYS A 90 27.59 -32.42 48.67
#